data_AF-A0A8S2TX92-F1
#
_entry.id   AF-A0A8S2TX92-F1
#
_cell.length_a   1.000
_cell.length_b   1.000
_cell.length_c   1.000
_cell.angle_alpha   90.00
_cell.angle_beta   90.00
_cell.angle_gamma   90.00
#
_symmetry.space_group_name_H-M   'P 1'
#
loop_
_entity.id
_entity.type
_entity.pdbx_description
1 polymer ?
#
loop_
_entity_poly.entity_id
_entity_poly.type
_entity_poly.pdbx_seq_one_letter_code
_entity_poly.pdbx_strand_id
1 'polypeptide(L)'
;MIPQEKSTQKDRLLFAPRQLFGLRLGDILKFMSSLLLPLALGVFTVIITFQQQNAAKQQRDEDRKSSELQREQEKSLEEQRYKNEALDTFIKDMGKLLKENNGFLTANRVTATLARVKTLNILRELDAQRNMRVIRFLYEANQLAEVDGHSPLDLSAAELRDMNFRRLSIIKMKITNLSLTGVFLSNATFAGVDMEYVDFATNQFDNVNFFSDYINNVSFSFTRLNNSNFSYGKFRNANFLFSSLFNVNFSFSALINTHLPSTQIEHGNFSFTQLFNVSFSSAQLDHINFSFAQFYHVDFSSCLLANISFSHARFVDVNFSSATLQNVDFSYANINYADFSSAQLLNVNFSFAILPSTNFGGTAASYVEFRRATCIAVLFSSAILSESSFRHSNIKHASFEDAKLNNVDFFRANLYKADFSGAEIEDSNLQSALSTQDALKDDETVFHDRNLLNDDQYDCNISLDNSWILQTGNVTKRMSNKSNISCQFTLQLHNERATMLQRINLSNKWDSSTWPNSRAVLRANMSDGVSMRLKGIKRNCSASAKEIL
;
A
#
# COMPACT_ATOMS: atom_id res chain seq x y z
N MET A 1 -124.35 -17.99 44.50
CA MET A 1 -124.94 -16.85 43.76
C MET A 1 -123.98 -16.45 42.64
N ILE A 2 -124.39 -16.58 41.36
CA ILE A 2 -124.54 -15.54 40.28
C ILE A 2 -123.46 -14.40 40.21
N PRO A 3 -123.14 -13.67 39.09
CA PRO A 3 -123.22 -13.79 37.58
C PRO A 3 -121.84 -13.53 36.84
N GLN A 4 -121.56 -13.74 35.52
CA GLN A 4 -122.04 -13.31 34.15
C GLN A 4 -121.60 -11.88 33.65
N GLU A 5 -121.34 -11.50 32.37
CA GLU A 5 -121.51 -12.02 30.97
C GLU A 5 -120.76 -11.14 29.90
N LYS A 6 -120.43 -11.69 28.69
CA LYS A 6 -120.26 -11.13 27.28
C LYS A 6 -119.28 -9.94 26.98
N SER A 7 -118.66 -9.68 25.80
CA SER A 7 -118.53 -10.18 24.39
C SER A 7 -117.40 -9.35 23.66
N THR A 8 -116.59 -9.83 22.69
CA THR A 8 -116.77 -9.70 21.20
C THR A 8 -115.51 -10.19 20.43
N GLN A 9 -115.67 -10.48 19.13
CA GLN A 9 -114.83 -11.28 18.20
C GLN A 9 -114.66 -10.54 16.85
N LYS A 10 -113.54 -10.71 16.10
CA LYS A 10 -113.53 -10.81 14.60
C LYS A 10 -112.17 -11.20 13.93
N ASP A 11 -112.29 -12.21 13.05
CA ASP A 11 -111.52 -12.75 11.87
C ASP A 11 -110.68 -11.77 10.99
N ARG A 12 -109.78 -12.08 10.01
CA ARG A 12 -109.12 -13.25 9.32
C ARG A 12 -108.14 -12.67 8.24
N LEU A 13 -107.05 -13.38 7.83
CA LEU A 13 -106.68 -13.77 6.43
C LEU A 13 -105.17 -14.13 6.16
N LEU A 14 -104.99 -15.38 5.72
CA LEU A 14 -103.99 -16.13 4.91
C LEU A 14 -102.86 -15.44 4.09
N PHE A 15 -101.66 -16.07 4.08
CA PHE A 15 -100.84 -16.44 2.88
C PHE A 15 -99.86 -17.60 3.21
N ALA A 16 -99.70 -18.59 2.31
CA ALA A 16 -98.96 -19.85 2.51
C ALA A 16 -97.73 -20.01 1.56
N PRO A 17 -96.64 -20.75 1.91
CA PRO A 17 -95.54 -21.05 0.99
C PRO A 17 -95.54 -22.49 0.43
N ARG A 18 -95.07 -22.66 -0.82
CA ARG A 18 -95.00 -23.90 -1.63
C ARG A 18 -93.83 -24.84 -1.21
N GLN A 19 -94.05 -26.15 -1.37
CA GLN A 19 -93.11 -27.25 -1.05
C GLN A 19 -92.49 -27.86 -2.32
N LEU A 20 -91.21 -28.26 -2.27
CA LEU A 20 -90.51 -29.07 -3.28
C LEU A 20 -89.69 -30.15 -2.54
N PHE A 21 -89.76 -31.42 -2.96
CA PHE A 21 -89.14 -32.62 -2.33
C PHE A 21 -89.66 -33.05 -0.94
N GLY A 22 -90.96 -32.88 -0.66
CA GLY A 22 -91.60 -33.47 0.53
C GLY A 22 -91.12 -32.96 1.89
N LEU A 23 -90.15 -32.04 1.91
CA LEU A 23 -89.64 -31.29 3.05
C LEU A 23 -89.94 -29.81 2.81
N ARG A 24 -90.41 -29.08 3.83
CA ARG A 24 -90.61 -27.63 3.69
C ARG A 24 -89.24 -26.97 3.46
N LEU A 25 -89.17 -25.83 2.77
CA LEU A 25 -87.92 -25.05 2.64
C LEU A 25 -87.27 -24.78 4.01
N GLY A 26 -88.12 -24.60 5.03
CA GLY A 26 -87.71 -24.48 6.44
C GLY A 26 -87.12 -25.75 7.05
N ASP A 27 -87.47 -26.94 6.56
CA ASP A 27 -86.91 -28.21 7.04
C ASP A 27 -85.52 -28.47 6.43
N ILE A 28 -85.30 -28.11 5.16
CA ILE A 28 -83.98 -28.12 4.53
C ILE A 28 -83.06 -27.07 5.18
N LEU A 29 -83.57 -25.86 5.43
CA LEU A 29 -82.84 -24.80 6.14
C LEU A 29 -82.50 -25.21 7.59
N LYS A 30 -83.40 -25.93 8.28
CA LYS A 30 -83.13 -26.49 9.62
C LYS A 30 -82.09 -27.61 9.58
N PHE A 31 -82.10 -28.45 8.56
CA PHE A 31 -81.09 -29.51 8.39
C PHE A 31 -79.72 -28.89 8.07
N MET A 32 -79.65 -27.93 7.14
CA MET A 32 -78.43 -27.18 6.82
C MET A 32 -77.91 -26.37 8.02
N SER A 33 -78.79 -25.75 8.82
CA SER A 33 -78.39 -25.04 10.04
C SER A 33 -77.93 -25.98 11.14
N SER A 34 -78.49 -27.19 11.22
CA SER A 34 -78.04 -28.24 12.15
C SER A 34 -76.69 -28.86 11.76
N LEU A 35 -76.34 -28.86 10.47
CA LEU A 35 -75.06 -29.35 9.95
C LEU A 35 -73.95 -28.29 9.96
N LEU A 36 -74.32 -27.00 9.97
CA LEU A 36 -73.41 -25.85 9.98
C LEU A 36 -72.50 -25.83 11.23
N LEU A 37 -73.05 -26.13 12.41
CA LEU A 37 -72.28 -26.11 13.65
C LEU A 37 -71.24 -27.26 13.71
N PRO A 38 -71.59 -28.53 13.43
CA PRO A 38 -70.61 -29.62 13.31
C PRO A 38 -69.55 -29.37 12.23
N LEU A 39 -69.94 -28.84 11.08
CA LEU A 39 -69.02 -28.57 9.97
C LEU A 39 -68.04 -27.42 10.32
N ALA A 40 -68.54 -26.35 10.95
CA ALA A 40 -67.71 -25.25 11.44
C ALA A 40 -66.73 -25.71 12.53
N LEU A 41 -67.19 -26.56 13.47
CA LEU A 41 -66.32 -27.22 14.46
C LEU A 41 -65.26 -28.11 13.81
N GLY A 42 -65.63 -28.88 12.77
CA GLY A 42 -64.69 -29.70 11.99
C GLY A 42 -63.62 -28.88 11.26
N VAL A 43 -64.01 -27.79 10.59
CA VAL A 43 -63.06 -26.90 9.92
C VAL A 43 -62.16 -26.18 10.92
N PHE A 44 -62.72 -25.70 12.04
CA PHE A 44 -61.97 -25.01 13.09
C PHE A 44 -60.95 -25.93 13.76
N THR A 45 -61.33 -27.17 14.07
CA THR A 45 -60.41 -28.18 14.61
C THR A 45 -59.29 -28.49 13.63
N VAL A 46 -59.58 -28.69 12.34
CA VAL A 46 -58.55 -28.89 11.30
C VAL A 46 -57.59 -27.71 11.20
N ILE A 47 -58.09 -26.47 11.23
CA ILE A 47 -57.25 -25.26 11.19
C ILE A 47 -56.34 -25.18 12.41
N ILE A 48 -56.87 -25.41 13.63
CA ILE A 48 -56.08 -25.43 14.86
C ILE A 48 -55.03 -26.54 14.81
N THR A 49 -55.40 -27.76 14.41
CA THR A 49 -54.46 -28.87 14.30
C THR A 49 -53.35 -28.56 13.29
N PHE A 50 -53.66 -27.96 12.15
CA PHE A 50 -52.67 -27.55 11.16
C PHE A 50 -51.75 -26.44 11.68
N GLN A 51 -52.29 -25.43 12.40
CA GLN A 51 -51.48 -24.41 13.07
C GLN A 51 -50.56 -25.01 14.14
N GLN A 52 -51.07 -25.91 14.98
CA GLN A 52 -50.27 -26.59 16.00
C GLN A 52 -49.17 -27.47 15.37
N GLN A 53 -49.46 -28.19 14.29
CA GLN A 53 -48.47 -28.98 13.56
C GLN A 53 -47.39 -28.09 12.94
N ASN A 54 -47.75 -26.94 12.37
CA ASN A 54 -46.79 -26.00 11.82
C ASN A 54 -45.91 -25.36 12.89
N ALA A 55 -46.49 -24.93 14.02
CA ALA A 55 -45.74 -24.40 15.15
C ALA A 55 -44.79 -25.46 15.76
N ALA A 56 -45.27 -26.68 15.95
CA ALA A 56 -44.45 -27.79 16.43
C ALA A 56 -43.31 -28.14 15.45
N LYS A 57 -43.56 -28.04 14.13
CA LYS A 57 -42.53 -28.23 13.11
C LYS A 57 -41.47 -27.13 13.15
N GLN A 58 -41.89 -25.86 13.25
CA GLN A 58 -40.97 -24.72 13.39
C GLN A 58 -40.09 -24.86 14.63
N GLN A 59 -40.68 -25.21 15.77
CA GLN A 59 -39.95 -25.41 17.01
C GLN A 59 -38.95 -26.56 16.90
N ARG A 60 -39.32 -27.69 16.28
CA ARG A 60 -38.38 -28.79 16.01
C ARG A 60 -37.23 -28.38 15.09
N ASP A 61 -37.51 -27.56 14.08
CA ASP A 61 -36.48 -27.06 13.17
C ASP A 61 -35.52 -26.07 13.88
N GLU A 62 -36.03 -25.23 14.79
CA GLU A 62 -35.23 -24.35 15.65
C GLU A 62 -34.38 -25.14 16.65
N ASP A 63 -34.98 -26.11 17.34
CA ASP A 63 -34.27 -26.99 18.28
C ASP A 63 -33.16 -27.77 17.57
N ARG A 64 -33.44 -28.26 16.35
CA ARG A 64 -32.45 -28.94 15.52
C ARG A 64 -31.29 -28.01 15.16
N LYS A 65 -31.56 -26.80 14.67
CA LYS A 65 -30.52 -25.81 14.35
C LYS A 65 -29.70 -25.42 15.59
N SER A 66 -30.36 -25.25 16.73
CA SER A 66 -29.70 -24.93 18.00
C SER A 66 -28.79 -26.07 18.46
N SER A 67 -29.24 -27.32 18.34
CA SER A 67 -28.43 -28.51 18.67
C SER A 67 -27.27 -28.71 17.70
N GLU A 68 -27.47 -28.48 16.40
CA GLU A 68 -26.41 -28.51 15.38
C GLU A 68 -25.34 -27.45 15.69
N LEU A 69 -25.75 -26.21 15.96
CA LEU A 69 -24.85 -25.12 16.35
C LEU A 69 -24.07 -25.45 17.64
N GLN A 70 -24.73 -26.03 18.64
CA GLN A 70 -24.08 -26.40 19.89
C GLN A 70 -23.02 -27.48 19.67
N ARG A 71 -23.31 -28.50 18.85
CA ARG A 71 -22.34 -29.54 18.50
C ARG A 71 -21.13 -28.97 17.75
N GLU A 72 -21.35 -28.02 16.85
CA GLU A 72 -20.27 -27.33 16.16
C GLU A 72 -19.41 -26.51 17.13
N GLN A 73 -20.04 -25.81 18.08
CA GLN A 73 -19.34 -25.07 19.12
C GLN A 73 -18.52 -25.99 20.03
N GLU A 74 -19.09 -27.09 20.49
CA GLU A 74 -18.41 -28.09 21.33
C GLU A 74 -17.20 -28.68 20.60
N LYS A 75 -17.37 -29.11 19.34
CA LYS A 75 -16.26 -29.61 18.51
C LYS A 75 -15.16 -28.56 18.32
N SER A 76 -15.53 -27.31 18.07
CA SER A 76 -14.56 -26.22 17.94
C SER A 76 -13.79 -25.98 19.23
N LEU A 77 -14.46 -26.06 20.38
CA LEU A 77 -13.86 -25.84 21.69
C LEU A 77 -12.91 -26.98 22.07
N GLU A 78 -13.25 -28.22 21.76
CA GLU A 78 -12.36 -29.37 21.92
C GLU A 78 -11.10 -29.24 21.05
N GLU A 79 -11.24 -28.84 19.79
CA GLU A 79 -10.08 -28.59 18.91
C GLU A 79 -9.17 -27.48 19.47
N GLN A 80 -9.77 -26.40 19.98
CA GLN A 80 -9.02 -25.31 20.61
C GLN A 80 -8.29 -25.76 21.89
N ARG A 81 -8.91 -26.64 22.69
CA ARG A 81 -8.27 -27.23 23.88
C ARG A 81 -7.09 -28.10 23.49
N TYR A 82 -7.27 -29.00 22.53
CA TYR A 82 -6.21 -29.86 22.01
C TYR A 82 -5.00 -29.05 21.53
N LYS A 83 -5.23 -28.01 20.71
CA LYS A 83 -4.15 -27.13 20.23
C LYS A 83 -3.45 -26.35 21.34
N ASN A 84 -4.16 -25.96 22.41
CA ASN A 84 -3.55 -25.31 23.56
C ASN A 84 -2.66 -26.28 24.36
N GLU A 85 -3.14 -27.50 24.59
CA GLU A 85 -2.37 -28.52 25.30
C GLU A 85 -1.10 -28.94 24.53
N ALA A 86 -1.21 -29.06 23.20
CA ALA A 86 -0.07 -29.31 22.32
C ALA A 86 0.98 -28.18 22.40
N LEU A 87 0.53 -26.92 22.42
CA LEU A 87 1.40 -25.75 22.59
C LEU A 87 2.10 -25.76 23.96
N ASP A 88 1.36 -26.02 25.04
CA ASP A 88 1.91 -26.05 26.41
C ASP A 88 2.95 -27.17 26.56
N THR A 89 2.66 -28.33 25.96
CA THR A 89 3.59 -29.47 25.91
C THR A 89 4.85 -29.10 25.13
N PHE A 90 4.72 -28.44 23.98
CA PHE A 90 5.85 -27.95 23.21
C PHE A 90 6.71 -26.98 24.01
N ILE A 91 6.11 -25.97 24.65
CA ILE A 91 6.85 -24.99 25.46
C ILE A 91 7.62 -25.68 26.60
N LYS A 92 6.99 -26.66 27.27
CA LYS A 92 7.64 -27.44 28.33
C LYS A 92 8.83 -28.25 27.81
N ASP A 93 8.67 -28.94 26.70
CA ASP A 93 9.72 -29.76 26.08
C ASP A 93 10.90 -28.89 25.63
N MET A 94 10.62 -27.78 24.95
CA MET A 94 11.67 -26.86 24.49
C MET A 94 12.37 -26.18 25.66
N GLY A 95 11.63 -25.81 26.72
CA GLY A 95 12.21 -25.28 27.95
C GLY A 95 13.16 -26.26 28.63
N LYS A 96 12.85 -27.57 28.60
CA LYS A 96 13.76 -28.61 29.09
C LYS A 96 15.03 -28.70 28.24
N LEU A 97 14.90 -28.73 26.91
CA LEU A 97 16.06 -28.76 26.00
C LEU A 97 16.96 -27.54 26.20
N LEU A 98 16.39 -26.34 26.34
CA LEU A 98 17.16 -25.13 26.65
C LEU A 98 17.94 -25.28 27.95
N LYS A 99 17.29 -25.74 29.02
CA LYS A 99 17.92 -25.92 30.33
C LYS A 99 19.08 -26.92 30.29
N GLU A 100 18.94 -28.00 29.53
CA GLU A 100 19.96 -29.05 29.40
C GLU A 100 21.14 -28.63 28.50
N ASN A 101 20.98 -27.60 27.68
CA ASN A 101 21.96 -27.16 26.68
C ASN A 101 22.39 -25.69 26.86
N ASN A 102 22.50 -25.24 28.12
CA ASN A 102 22.96 -23.89 28.48
C ASN A 102 22.23 -22.74 27.78
N GLY A 103 20.93 -22.91 27.49
CA GLY A 103 20.10 -21.90 26.87
C GLY A 103 20.15 -21.86 25.34
N PHE A 104 20.82 -22.79 24.66
CA PHE A 104 20.89 -22.84 23.19
C PHE A 104 20.44 -24.19 22.62
N LEU A 105 19.41 -24.16 21.79
CA LEU A 105 18.91 -25.35 21.08
C LEU A 105 19.90 -25.84 20.02
N THR A 106 20.75 -24.95 19.52
CA THR A 106 21.77 -25.24 18.50
C THR A 106 23.16 -25.50 19.09
N ALA A 107 23.28 -25.70 20.40
CA ALA A 107 24.55 -26.00 21.07
C ALA A 107 25.24 -27.27 20.54
N ASN A 108 24.47 -28.26 20.10
CA ASN A 108 24.99 -29.45 19.42
C ASN A 108 24.00 -29.95 18.36
N ARG A 109 24.50 -30.77 17.43
CA ARG A 109 23.74 -31.26 16.27
C ARG A 109 22.49 -32.07 16.64
N VAL A 110 22.54 -32.88 17.70
CA VAL A 110 21.43 -33.75 18.10
C VAL A 110 20.29 -32.92 18.67
N THR A 111 20.60 -32.01 19.61
CA THR A 111 19.63 -31.07 20.17
C THR A 111 19.03 -30.18 19.08
N ALA A 112 19.86 -29.66 18.15
CA ALA A 112 19.40 -28.83 17.05
C ALA A 112 18.39 -29.58 16.16
N THR A 113 18.70 -30.83 15.83
CA THR A 113 17.82 -31.68 15.02
C THR A 113 16.50 -31.95 15.73
N LEU A 114 16.54 -32.30 17.02
CA LEU A 114 15.35 -32.57 17.81
C LEU A 114 14.47 -31.32 17.96
N ALA A 115 15.09 -30.17 18.26
CA ALA A 115 14.44 -28.87 18.36
C ALA A 115 13.76 -28.47 17.05
N ARG A 116 14.46 -28.65 15.92
CA ARG A 116 13.92 -28.39 14.58
C ARG A 116 12.72 -29.27 14.27
N VAL A 117 12.83 -30.58 14.46
CA VAL A 117 11.71 -31.51 14.18
C VAL A 117 10.49 -31.20 15.07
N LYS A 118 10.71 -30.99 16.38
CA LYS A 118 9.61 -30.62 17.30
C LYS A 118 8.94 -29.32 16.88
N THR A 119 9.73 -28.31 16.51
CA THR A 119 9.22 -27.00 16.07
C THR A 119 8.44 -27.12 14.75
N LEU A 120 8.99 -27.80 13.75
CA LEU A 120 8.30 -27.94 12.46
C LEU A 120 7.01 -28.75 12.56
N ASN A 121 6.97 -29.78 13.41
CA ASN A 121 5.75 -30.57 13.62
C ASN A 121 4.66 -29.73 14.29
N ILE A 122 4.99 -29.02 15.39
CA ILE A 122 3.98 -28.25 16.10
C ILE A 122 3.44 -27.09 15.23
N LEU A 123 4.29 -26.46 14.42
CA LEU A 123 3.87 -25.37 13.53
C LEU A 123 2.84 -25.81 12.47
N ARG A 124 2.85 -27.10 12.09
CA ARG A 124 1.87 -27.67 11.14
C ARG A 124 0.53 -27.99 11.79
N GLU A 125 0.50 -28.28 13.09
CA GLU A 125 -0.71 -28.67 13.82
C GLU A 125 -1.50 -27.47 14.35
N LEU A 126 -0.79 -26.40 14.66
CA LEU A 126 -1.35 -25.20 15.28
C LEU A 126 -1.87 -24.19 14.24
N ASP A 127 -2.79 -23.32 14.69
CA ASP A 127 -3.21 -22.15 13.91
C ASP A 127 -2.25 -20.96 14.04
N ALA A 128 -2.45 -19.95 13.20
CA ALA A 128 -1.62 -18.75 13.14
C ALA A 128 -1.43 -18.05 14.50
N GLN A 129 -2.48 -17.95 15.32
CA GLN A 129 -2.40 -17.29 16.61
C GLN A 129 -1.46 -18.03 17.57
N ARG A 130 -1.53 -19.36 17.59
CA ARG A 130 -0.66 -20.20 18.42
C ARG A 130 0.74 -20.34 17.82
N ASN A 131 0.88 -20.40 16.50
CA ASN A 131 2.16 -20.34 15.81
C ASN A 131 2.92 -19.06 16.13
N MET A 132 2.24 -17.92 16.20
CA MET A 132 2.87 -16.68 16.67
C MET A 132 3.41 -16.79 18.09
N ARG A 133 2.79 -17.57 18.98
CA ARG A 133 3.32 -17.80 20.34
C ARG A 133 4.58 -18.67 20.30
N VAL A 134 4.63 -19.69 19.43
CA VAL A 134 5.84 -20.50 19.21
C VAL A 134 6.98 -19.63 18.69
N ILE A 135 6.75 -18.87 17.63
CA ILE A 135 7.77 -17.98 17.04
C ILE A 135 8.23 -16.93 18.05
N ARG A 136 7.29 -16.34 18.81
CA ARG A 136 7.62 -15.39 19.87
C ARG A 136 8.46 -16.01 20.99
N PHE A 137 8.11 -17.20 21.46
CA PHE A 137 8.92 -17.93 22.46
C PHE A 137 10.34 -18.17 21.95
N LEU A 138 10.50 -18.65 20.72
CA LEU A 138 11.82 -18.91 20.13
C LEU A 138 12.62 -17.60 19.94
N TYR A 139 11.95 -16.53 19.50
CA TYR A 139 12.56 -15.22 19.35
C TYR A 139 13.03 -14.64 20.69
N GLU A 140 12.15 -14.58 21.69
CA GLU A 140 12.47 -14.05 23.03
C GLU A 140 13.52 -14.89 23.77
N ALA A 141 13.61 -16.19 23.45
CA ALA A 141 14.66 -17.07 23.95
C ALA A 141 15.98 -16.95 23.16
N ASN A 142 16.12 -16.02 22.21
CA ASN A 142 17.28 -15.85 21.32
C ASN A 142 17.62 -17.08 20.47
N GLN A 143 16.62 -17.90 20.14
CA GLN A 143 16.81 -19.10 19.32
C GLN A 143 16.65 -18.82 17.82
N LEU A 144 16.19 -17.62 17.45
CA LEU A 144 16.04 -17.18 16.05
C LEU A 144 17.02 -16.07 15.70
N ALA A 145 18.11 -15.96 16.46
CA ALA A 145 19.16 -14.96 16.26
C ALA A 145 20.52 -15.67 16.29
N GLU A 146 21.49 -15.14 15.56
CA GLU A 146 22.88 -15.56 15.72
C GLU A 146 23.45 -14.87 16.97
N VAL A 147 23.84 -15.65 17.97
CA VAL A 147 24.32 -15.16 19.28
C VAL A 147 25.47 -16.03 19.75
N ASP A 148 26.58 -15.41 20.15
CA ASP A 148 27.76 -16.10 20.73
C ASP A 148 28.31 -17.26 19.88
N GLY A 149 28.22 -17.15 18.54
CA GLY A 149 28.66 -18.19 17.60
C GLY A 149 27.70 -19.36 17.43
N HIS A 150 26.52 -19.31 18.08
CA HIS A 150 25.43 -20.24 17.84
C HIS A 150 24.55 -19.74 16.69
N SER A 151 24.41 -20.56 15.66
CA SER A 151 23.49 -20.29 14.56
C SER A 151 22.04 -20.30 15.04
N PRO A 152 21.15 -19.52 14.38
CA PRO A 152 19.71 -19.59 14.61
C PRO A 152 19.19 -21.03 14.44
N LEU A 153 18.12 -21.36 15.16
CA LEU A 153 17.37 -22.59 14.93
C LEU A 153 16.81 -22.56 13.50
N ASP A 154 17.25 -23.51 12.69
CA ASP A 154 16.81 -23.63 11.31
C ASP A 154 15.31 -23.96 11.28
N LEU A 155 14.53 -23.03 10.74
CA LEU A 155 13.09 -23.16 10.49
C LEU A 155 12.76 -23.32 9.00
N SER A 156 13.76 -23.54 8.14
CA SER A 156 13.53 -23.75 6.71
C SER A 156 12.48 -24.83 6.47
N ALA A 157 11.61 -24.59 5.49
CA ALA A 157 10.40 -25.36 5.20
C ALA A 157 9.23 -25.23 6.19
N ALA A 158 9.30 -24.33 7.18
CA ALA A 158 8.11 -23.95 7.94
C ALA A 158 7.11 -23.21 7.05
N GLU A 159 5.86 -23.66 7.04
CA GLU A 159 4.74 -22.96 6.43
C GLU A 159 3.99 -22.14 7.47
N LEU A 160 4.06 -20.83 7.32
CA LEU A 160 3.61 -19.86 8.31
C LEU A 160 2.55 -18.95 7.68
N ARG A 161 1.28 -19.36 7.82
CA ARG A 161 0.14 -18.68 7.21
C ARG A 161 -0.57 -17.74 8.20
N ASP A 162 -1.08 -16.61 7.69
CA ASP A 162 -1.90 -15.64 8.42
C ASP A 162 -1.22 -15.05 9.68
N MET A 163 0.12 -15.00 9.66
CA MET A 163 0.94 -14.60 10.80
C MET A 163 0.95 -13.08 11.01
N ASN A 164 0.91 -12.63 12.27
CA ASN A 164 0.96 -11.22 12.62
C ASN A 164 2.19 -10.89 13.47
N PHE A 165 3.22 -10.36 12.82
CA PHE A 165 4.51 -10.07 13.42
C PHE A 165 4.58 -8.71 14.12
N ARG A 166 3.53 -7.89 14.05
CA ARG A 166 3.51 -6.53 14.63
C ARG A 166 3.86 -6.51 16.12
N ARG A 167 3.53 -7.57 16.84
CA ARG A 167 3.76 -7.71 18.29
C ARG A 167 4.73 -8.86 18.63
N LEU A 168 5.65 -9.19 17.72
CA LEU A 168 6.63 -10.23 17.98
C LEU A 168 7.52 -9.87 19.18
N SER A 169 7.97 -8.62 19.25
CA SER A 169 8.81 -8.12 20.34
C SER A 169 8.02 -7.46 21.47
N ILE A 170 8.57 -7.54 22.69
CA ILE A 170 8.09 -6.84 23.89
C ILE A 170 8.30 -5.32 23.73
N ILE A 171 9.35 -4.92 23.01
CA ILE A 171 9.58 -3.54 22.63
C ILE A 171 8.62 -3.24 21.48
N LYS A 172 7.65 -2.37 21.76
CA LYS A 172 6.52 -2.10 20.86
C LYS A 172 7.00 -1.78 19.44
N MET A 173 6.62 -2.63 18.49
CA MET A 173 6.88 -2.50 17.05
C MET A 173 8.36 -2.48 16.64
N LYS A 174 9.29 -3.04 17.44
CA LYS A 174 10.71 -3.17 17.03
C LYS A 174 11.19 -4.62 17.05
N ILE A 175 11.72 -5.12 15.94
CA ILE A 175 12.31 -6.46 15.78
C ILE A 175 13.79 -6.28 15.43
N THR A 176 14.67 -6.92 16.21
CA THR A 176 16.12 -6.90 15.97
C THR A 176 16.69 -8.31 15.88
N ASN A 177 17.70 -8.52 15.02
CA ASN A 177 18.49 -9.75 14.92
C ASN A 177 17.64 -11.02 14.67
N LEU A 178 16.51 -10.89 13.97
CA LEU A 178 15.64 -12.01 13.65
C LEU A 178 16.12 -12.69 12.36
N SER A 179 16.36 -13.99 12.41
CA SER A 179 16.55 -14.84 11.23
C SER A 179 15.35 -15.75 11.05
N LEU A 180 14.69 -15.60 9.91
CA LEU A 180 13.61 -16.49 9.45
C LEU A 180 13.95 -16.93 8.04
N THR A 181 15.06 -17.64 7.83
CA THR A 181 15.48 -18.04 6.47
C THR A 181 14.80 -19.33 6.01
N GLY A 182 14.55 -19.42 4.70
CA GLY A 182 13.95 -20.58 4.04
C GLY A 182 12.51 -20.91 4.46
N VAL A 183 11.79 -19.97 5.08
CA VAL A 183 10.38 -20.15 5.48
C VAL A 183 9.43 -19.72 4.37
N PHE A 184 8.21 -20.23 4.43
CA PHE A 184 7.09 -19.82 3.58
C PHE A 184 6.15 -18.95 4.40
N LEU A 185 6.03 -17.66 4.07
CA LEU A 185 5.06 -16.76 4.69
C LEU A 185 3.94 -16.45 3.70
N SER A 186 2.71 -16.78 4.07
CA SER A 186 1.53 -16.41 3.28
C SER A 186 0.55 -15.60 4.11
N ASN A 187 0.01 -14.51 3.57
CA ASN A 187 -0.93 -13.61 4.27
C ASN A 187 -0.37 -13.05 5.59
N ALA A 188 0.94 -12.87 5.69
CA ALA A 188 1.58 -12.38 6.90
C ALA A 188 1.64 -10.84 6.93
N THR A 189 1.72 -10.25 8.12
CA THR A 189 1.86 -8.80 8.27
C THR A 189 2.96 -8.39 9.24
N PHE A 190 3.81 -7.47 8.76
CA PHE A 190 4.81 -6.72 9.50
C PHE A 190 4.43 -5.23 9.62
N ALA A 191 3.29 -4.79 9.08
CA ALA A 191 2.93 -3.38 8.94
C ALA A 191 3.16 -2.49 10.18
N GLY A 192 3.93 -1.42 9.96
CA GLY A 192 4.35 -0.44 10.94
C GLY A 192 5.42 -0.95 11.92
N VAL A 193 6.21 -1.96 11.54
CA VAL A 193 7.30 -2.49 12.37
C VAL A 193 8.64 -1.87 11.96
N ASP A 194 9.44 -1.55 12.98
CA ASP A 194 10.85 -1.22 12.87
C ASP A 194 11.68 -2.50 12.93
N MET A 195 12.37 -2.82 11.84
CA MET A 195 13.17 -4.01 11.66
C MET A 195 14.64 -3.62 11.49
N GLU A 196 15.49 -4.17 12.34
CA GLU A 196 16.93 -3.93 12.32
C GLU A 196 17.68 -5.27 12.28
N TYR A 197 18.59 -5.44 11.31
CA TYR A 197 19.38 -6.67 11.18
C TYR A 197 18.51 -7.95 11.09
N VAL A 198 17.44 -7.89 10.30
CA VAL A 198 16.55 -9.04 10.06
C VAL A 198 17.00 -9.77 8.79
N ASP A 199 17.08 -11.09 8.85
CA ASP A 199 17.44 -11.94 7.72
C ASP A 199 16.24 -12.76 7.25
N PHE A 200 15.73 -12.39 6.08
CA PHE A 200 14.69 -13.09 5.34
C PHE A 200 15.24 -13.84 4.12
N ALA A 201 16.56 -14.05 4.02
CA ALA A 201 17.14 -14.66 2.85
C ALA A 201 16.49 -16.02 2.52
N THR A 202 16.38 -16.32 1.22
CA THR A 202 15.82 -17.57 0.67
C THR A 202 14.34 -17.84 0.94
N ASN A 203 13.62 -16.90 1.54
CA ASN A 203 12.20 -17.05 1.84
C ASN A 203 11.29 -17.01 0.61
N GLN A 204 10.10 -17.55 0.80
CA GLN A 204 8.98 -17.42 -0.14
C GLN A 204 7.84 -16.68 0.54
N PHE A 205 7.54 -15.48 0.06
CA PHE A 205 6.47 -14.63 0.55
C PHE A 205 5.35 -14.55 -0.48
N ASP A 206 4.12 -14.78 -0.03
CA ASP A 206 2.92 -14.56 -0.82
C ASP A 206 1.94 -13.70 -0.01
N ASN A 207 1.55 -12.55 -0.57
CA ASN A 207 0.64 -11.61 0.07
C ASN A 207 1.13 -11.15 1.47
N VAL A 208 2.40 -10.74 1.56
CA VAL A 208 3.00 -10.25 2.81
C VAL A 208 2.96 -8.72 2.86
N ASN A 209 2.51 -8.17 3.98
CA ASN A 209 2.31 -6.74 4.15
C ASN A 209 3.38 -6.10 5.05
N PHE A 210 4.27 -5.32 4.44
CA PHE A 210 5.33 -4.48 5.02
C PHE A 210 4.99 -2.97 4.99
N PHE A 211 3.70 -2.62 4.93
CA PHE A 211 3.25 -1.23 4.83
C PHE A 211 3.80 -0.36 5.96
N SER A 212 4.41 0.77 5.59
CA SER A 212 4.95 1.77 6.53
C SER A 212 6.01 1.22 7.50
N ASP A 213 6.72 0.16 7.12
CA ASP A 213 7.80 -0.41 7.92
C ASP A 213 9.08 0.44 7.84
N TYR A 214 9.89 0.36 8.90
CA TYR A 214 11.27 0.84 8.90
C TYR A 214 12.16 -0.39 8.74
N ILE A 215 12.93 -0.44 7.66
CA ILE A 215 13.66 -1.62 7.23
C ILE A 215 15.14 -1.24 7.14
N ASN A 216 15.88 -1.52 8.21
CA ASN A 216 17.28 -1.14 8.35
C ASN A 216 18.19 -2.37 8.42
N ASN A 217 19.14 -2.47 7.49
CA ASN A 217 20.04 -3.63 7.37
C ASN A 217 19.27 -4.97 7.30
N VAL A 218 18.20 -5.02 6.51
CA VAL A 218 17.40 -6.24 6.32
C VAL A 218 17.78 -6.93 5.02
N SER A 219 17.98 -8.23 5.07
CA SER A 219 18.28 -9.06 3.89
C SER A 219 17.04 -9.76 3.39
N PHE A 220 16.72 -9.51 2.12
CA PHE A 220 15.77 -10.23 1.27
C PHE A 220 16.51 -10.98 0.13
N SER A 221 17.79 -11.29 0.33
CA SER A 221 18.60 -11.94 -0.72
C SER A 221 18.01 -13.31 -1.09
N PHE A 222 17.97 -13.64 -2.39
CA PHE A 222 17.42 -14.89 -2.90
C PHE A 222 15.95 -15.16 -2.53
N THR A 223 15.20 -14.14 -2.14
CA THR A 223 13.77 -14.30 -1.79
C THR A 223 12.88 -14.35 -3.03
N ARG A 224 11.71 -14.98 -2.88
CA ARG A 224 10.58 -14.80 -3.80
C ARG A 224 9.50 -13.99 -3.09
N LEU A 225 9.14 -12.85 -3.66
CA LEU A 225 8.22 -11.87 -3.11
C LEU A 225 7.03 -11.70 -4.06
N ASN A 226 5.94 -12.40 -3.78
CA ASN A 226 4.71 -12.32 -4.57
C ASN A 226 3.68 -11.46 -3.84
N ASN A 227 3.02 -10.57 -4.57
CA ASN A 227 1.88 -9.79 -4.08
C ASN A 227 2.18 -9.01 -2.78
N SER A 228 3.43 -8.62 -2.57
CA SER A 228 3.90 -8.07 -1.29
C SER A 228 3.86 -6.54 -1.29
N ASN A 229 3.38 -5.97 -0.19
CA ASN A 229 3.17 -4.53 -0.06
C ASN A 229 4.26 -3.88 0.80
N PHE A 230 5.11 -3.07 0.18
CA PHE A 230 6.17 -2.27 0.79
C PHE A 230 5.87 -0.76 0.75
N SER A 231 4.65 -0.35 0.39
CA SER A 231 4.31 1.07 0.22
C SER A 231 4.49 1.85 1.52
N TYR A 232 4.92 3.10 1.38
CA TYR A 232 5.29 4.00 2.49
C TYR A 232 6.43 3.48 3.40
N GLY A 233 7.08 2.37 3.06
CA GLY A 233 8.22 1.85 3.81
C GLY A 233 9.46 2.74 3.68
N LYS A 234 10.33 2.68 4.69
CA LYS A 234 11.63 3.35 4.69
C LYS A 234 12.74 2.30 4.77
N PHE A 235 13.51 2.18 3.70
CA PHE A 235 14.58 1.21 3.56
C PHE A 235 15.92 1.90 3.69
N ARG A 236 16.77 1.35 4.55
CA ARG A 236 18.16 1.74 4.66
C ARG A 236 19.03 0.50 4.64
N ASN A 237 19.99 0.45 3.70
CA ASN A 237 20.90 -0.69 3.57
C ASN A 237 20.18 -2.04 3.41
N ALA A 238 18.99 -2.06 2.80
CA ALA A 238 18.27 -3.29 2.53
C ALA A 238 18.89 -4.00 1.32
N ASN A 239 18.91 -5.32 1.33
CA ASN A 239 19.53 -6.13 0.28
C ASN A 239 18.53 -7.10 -0.35
N PHE A 240 18.34 -7.03 -1.66
CA PHE A 240 17.45 -7.86 -2.46
C PHE A 240 18.22 -8.68 -3.52
N LEU A 241 19.54 -8.82 -3.39
CA LEU A 241 20.40 -9.54 -4.34
C LEU A 241 19.77 -10.88 -4.79
N PHE A 242 19.69 -11.10 -6.11
CA PHE A 242 19.14 -12.33 -6.73
C PHE A 242 17.69 -12.70 -6.31
N SER A 243 16.91 -11.75 -5.81
CA SER A 243 15.50 -12.00 -5.50
C SER A 243 14.59 -11.86 -6.72
N SER A 244 13.44 -12.53 -6.66
CA SER A 244 12.35 -12.44 -7.64
C SER A 244 11.15 -11.77 -6.99
N LEU A 245 10.67 -10.68 -7.60
CA LEU A 245 9.61 -9.83 -7.11
C LEU A 245 8.49 -9.79 -8.14
N PHE A 246 7.33 -10.34 -7.81
CA PHE A 246 6.16 -10.33 -8.69
C PHE A 246 5.02 -9.55 -8.05
N ASN A 247 4.47 -8.57 -8.77
CA ASN A 247 3.34 -7.76 -8.32
C ASN A 247 3.59 -7.11 -6.94
N VAL A 248 4.75 -6.49 -6.78
CA VAL A 248 5.16 -5.81 -5.55
C VAL A 248 4.79 -4.34 -5.57
N ASN A 249 4.49 -3.77 -4.40
CA ASN A 249 4.15 -2.35 -4.28
C ASN A 249 5.15 -1.61 -3.39
N PHE A 250 6.01 -0.80 -3.99
CA PHE A 250 6.94 0.13 -3.34
C PHE A 250 6.48 1.59 -3.42
N SER A 251 5.26 1.89 -3.88
CA SER A 251 4.83 3.28 -4.04
C SER A 251 4.96 4.11 -2.76
N PHE A 252 5.37 5.37 -2.92
CA PHE A 252 5.62 6.32 -1.82
C PHE A 252 6.68 5.88 -0.79
N SER A 253 7.48 4.85 -1.08
CA SER A 253 8.58 4.44 -0.19
C SER A 253 9.83 5.30 -0.39
N ALA A 254 10.75 5.22 0.57
CA ALA A 254 12.08 5.79 0.47
C ALA A 254 13.12 4.67 0.57
N LEU A 255 13.95 4.52 -0.46
CA LEU A 255 15.03 3.55 -0.55
C LEU A 255 16.36 4.29 -0.50
N ILE A 256 17.16 4.00 0.53
CA ILE A 256 18.46 4.62 0.76
C ILE A 256 19.51 3.50 0.85
N ASN A 257 20.57 3.59 0.04
CA ASN A 257 21.64 2.58 0.01
C ASN A 257 21.09 1.16 -0.18
N THR A 258 20.05 1.01 -0.99
CA THR A 258 19.37 -0.29 -1.16
C THR A 258 19.96 -1.02 -2.36
N HIS A 259 20.25 -2.30 -2.19
CA HIS A 259 20.86 -3.13 -3.22
C HIS A 259 19.82 -4.06 -3.83
N LEU A 260 19.54 -3.91 -5.13
CA LEU A 260 18.72 -4.80 -5.95
C LEU A 260 19.44 -5.35 -7.20
N PRO A 261 20.76 -5.64 -7.16
CA PRO A 261 21.45 -6.15 -8.34
C PRO A 261 20.98 -7.55 -8.71
N SER A 262 20.95 -7.83 -10.01
CA SER A 262 20.55 -9.14 -10.55
C SER A 262 19.17 -9.63 -10.07
N THR A 263 18.28 -8.69 -9.75
CA THR A 263 16.89 -9.01 -9.37
C THR A 263 16.03 -9.22 -10.61
N GLN A 264 14.94 -9.96 -10.44
CA GLN A 264 13.87 -10.04 -11.42
C GLN A 264 12.64 -9.36 -10.81
N ILE A 265 12.16 -8.29 -11.43
CA ILE A 265 10.97 -7.57 -10.97
C ILE A 265 9.96 -7.51 -12.11
N GLU A 266 8.76 -8.03 -11.85
CA GLU A 266 7.65 -8.03 -12.80
C GLU A 266 6.41 -7.38 -12.16
N HIS A 267 5.73 -6.52 -12.91
CA HIS A 267 4.48 -5.86 -12.48
C HIS A 267 4.62 -5.06 -11.17
N GLY A 268 5.80 -4.49 -10.93
CA GLY A 268 6.10 -3.69 -9.74
C GLY A 268 5.58 -2.25 -9.84
N ASN A 269 5.09 -1.72 -8.71
CA ASN A 269 4.74 -0.31 -8.58
C ASN A 269 5.72 0.44 -7.68
N PHE A 270 6.50 1.35 -8.27
CA PHE A 270 7.46 2.25 -7.62
C PHE A 270 7.09 3.73 -7.86
N SER A 271 5.81 4.02 -8.15
CA SER A 271 5.37 5.40 -8.37
C SER A 271 5.61 6.24 -7.12
N PHE A 272 6.07 7.49 -7.30
CA PHE A 272 6.39 8.42 -6.20
C PHE A 272 7.47 7.93 -5.22
N THR A 273 8.22 6.88 -5.55
CA THR A 273 9.31 6.40 -4.70
C THR A 273 10.50 7.36 -4.74
N GLN A 274 11.18 7.51 -3.60
CA GLN A 274 12.46 8.20 -3.51
C GLN A 274 13.59 7.18 -3.45
N LEU A 275 14.52 7.24 -4.42
CA LEU A 275 15.64 6.33 -4.55
C LEU A 275 16.93 7.13 -4.43
N PHE A 276 17.70 6.87 -3.37
CA PHE A 276 18.98 7.50 -3.13
C PHE A 276 20.07 6.44 -2.98
N ASN A 277 21.07 6.47 -3.86
CA ASN A 277 22.16 5.49 -3.88
C ASN A 277 21.63 4.05 -3.94
N VAL A 278 20.78 3.77 -4.92
CA VAL A 278 20.15 2.45 -5.13
C VAL A 278 20.81 1.81 -6.35
N SER A 279 21.19 0.54 -6.25
CA SER A 279 21.71 -0.20 -7.42
C SER A 279 20.72 -1.27 -7.85
N PHE A 280 20.30 -1.21 -9.10
CA PHE A 280 19.59 -2.23 -9.85
C PHE A 280 20.51 -2.96 -10.83
N SER A 281 21.84 -2.77 -10.78
CA SER A 281 22.77 -3.29 -11.80
C SER A 281 22.48 -4.74 -12.21
N SER A 282 22.46 -4.97 -13.53
CA SER A 282 22.14 -6.28 -14.13
C SER A 282 20.77 -6.86 -13.77
N ALA A 283 19.83 -6.07 -13.25
CA ALA A 283 18.46 -6.53 -12.99
C ALA A 283 17.63 -6.65 -14.27
N GLN A 284 16.59 -7.46 -14.19
CA GLN A 284 15.55 -7.61 -15.21
C GLN A 284 14.26 -7.00 -14.66
N LEU A 285 13.80 -5.92 -15.28
CA LEU A 285 12.64 -5.15 -14.86
C LEU A 285 11.62 -5.15 -16.01
N ASP A 286 10.45 -5.73 -15.77
CA ASP A 286 9.37 -5.79 -16.77
C ASP A 286 8.03 -5.29 -16.19
N HIS A 287 7.32 -4.48 -16.97
CA HIS A 287 6.03 -3.88 -16.58
C HIS A 287 6.11 -3.08 -15.26
N ILE A 288 7.12 -2.23 -15.11
CA ILE A 288 7.33 -1.43 -13.89
C ILE A 288 6.81 -0.01 -14.03
N ASN A 289 6.08 0.45 -13.02
CA ASN A 289 5.67 1.84 -12.90
C ASN A 289 6.61 2.62 -11.97
N PHE A 290 7.45 3.48 -12.53
CA PHE A 290 8.29 4.46 -11.82
C PHE A 290 7.80 5.92 -12.00
N SER A 291 6.54 6.12 -12.40
CA SER A 291 6.02 7.47 -12.64
C SER A 291 6.16 8.35 -11.40
N PHE A 292 6.56 9.60 -11.60
CA PHE A 292 6.81 10.58 -10.53
C PHE A 292 7.88 10.18 -9.49
N ALA A 293 8.65 9.09 -9.72
CA ALA A 293 9.73 8.71 -8.83
C ALA A 293 10.92 9.68 -8.92
N GLN A 294 11.75 9.66 -7.88
CA GLN A 294 12.96 10.48 -7.78
C GLN A 294 14.19 9.58 -7.66
N PHE A 295 15.14 9.74 -8.58
CA PHE A 295 16.36 8.94 -8.68
C PHE A 295 17.58 9.83 -8.47
N TYR A 296 18.35 9.54 -7.43
CA TYR A 296 19.60 10.23 -7.12
C TYR A 296 20.70 9.19 -6.94
N HIS A 297 21.73 9.24 -7.79
CA HIS A 297 22.83 8.26 -7.77
C HIS A 297 22.33 6.82 -7.92
N VAL A 298 21.43 6.60 -8.88
CA VAL A 298 20.84 5.27 -9.12
C VAL A 298 21.57 4.58 -10.26
N ASP A 299 21.83 3.30 -10.07
CA ASP A 299 22.58 2.49 -11.02
C ASP A 299 21.67 1.43 -11.67
N PHE A 300 21.35 1.64 -12.94
CA PHE A 300 20.66 0.73 -13.86
C PHE A 300 21.62 0.13 -14.90
N SER A 301 22.94 0.14 -14.65
CA SER A 301 23.91 -0.37 -15.63
C SER A 301 23.67 -1.84 -15.95
N SER A 302 23.79 -2.19 -17.24
CA SER A 302 23.57 -3.54 -17.76
C SER A 302 22.19 -4.15 -17.46
N CYS A 303 21.18 -3.34 -17.12
CA CYS A 303 19.82 -3.83 -16.88
C CYS A 303 19.09 -4.23 -18.17
N LEU A 304 18.11 -5.13 -18.04
CA LEU A 304 17.07 -5.36 -19.04
C LEU A 304 15.79 -4.66 -18.56
N LEU A 305 15.36 -3.63 -19.28
CA LEU A 305 14.27 -2.75 -18.93
C LEU A 305 13.18 -2.83 -20.01
N ALA A 306 12.06 -3.50 -19.71
CA ALA A 306 10.96 -3.69 -20.64
C ALA A 306 9.65 -3.10 -20.10
N ASN A 307 8.90 -2.39 -20.94
CA ASN A 307 7.57 -1.90 -20.62
C ASN A 307 7.54 -1.04 -19.33
N ILE A 308 8.50 -0.12 -19.20
CA ILE A 308 8.67 0.70 -17.99
C ILE A 308 8.11 2.11 -18.21
N SER A 309 7.39 2.63 -17.22
CA SER A 309 7.01 4.05 -17.18
C SER A 309 7.87 4.83 -16.19
N PHE A 310 8.75 5.67 -16.68
CA PHE A 310 9.45 6.74 -15.96
C PHE A 310 8.81 8.12 -16.16
N SER A 311 7.54 8.18 -16.63
CA SER A 311 6.87 9.45 -16.90
C SER A 311 6.88 10.40 -15.69
N HIS A 312 7.17 11.68 -15.93
CA HIS A 312 7.30 12.70 -14.89
C HIS A 312 8.36 12.43 -13.80
N ALA A 313 9.23 11.43 -13.96
CA ALA A 313 10.26 11.14 -12.98
C ALA A 313 11.40 12.17 -13.02
N ARG A 314 12.17 12.24 -11.93
CA ARG A 314 13.38 13.07 -11.83
C ARG A 314 14.61 12.18 -11.65
N PHE A 315 15.65 12.45 -12.42
CA PHE A 315 16.93 11.77 -12.37
C PHE A 315 18.04 12.80 -12.17
N VAL A 316 18.97 12.47 -11.27
CA VAL A 316 20.22 13.18 -11.09
C VAL A 316 21.31 12.13 -10.94
N ASP A 317 22.29 12.18 -11.84
CA ASP A 317 23.44 11.27 -11.83
C ASP A 317 23.01 9.79 -11.83
N VAL A 318 22.30 9.39 -12.90
CA VAL A 318 21.76 8.04 -13.03
C VAL A 318 22.45 7.30 -14.17
N ASN A 319 22.91 6.09 -13.88
CA ASN A 319 23.68 5.27 -14.80
C ASN A 319 22.77 4.24 -15.50
N PHE A 320 22.57 4.38 -16.79
CA PHE A 320 21.93 3.42 -17.70
C PHE A 320 22.93 2.78 -18.69
N SER A 321 24.24 2.90 -18.44
CA SER A 321 25.26 2.42 -19.38
C SER A 321 25.11 0.92 -19.65
N SER A 322 25.26 0.55 -20.92
CA SER A 322 25.09 -0.83 -21.41
C SER A 322 23.73 -1.49 -21.11
N ALA A 323 22.72 -0.72 -20.68
CA ALA A 323 21.38 -1.27 -20.44
C ALA A 323 20.63 -1.50 -21.77
N THR A 324 19.66 -2.41 -21.75
CA THR A 324 18.71 -2.62 -22.84
C THR A 324 17.34 -2.09 -22.42
N LEU A 325 16.82 -1.11 -23.14
CA LEU A 325 15.54 -0.46 -22.90
C LEU A 325 14.60 -0.74 -24.06
N GLN A 326 13.46 -1.38 -23.78
CA GLN A 326 12.41 -1.67 -24.75
C GLN A 326 11.06 -1.16 -24.25
N ASN A 327 10.36 -0.37 -25.08
CA ASN A 327 9.04 0.19 -24.72
C ASN A 327 9.07 0.99 -23.41
N VAL A 328 10.06 1.88 -23.26
CA VAL A 328 10.26 2.67 -22.03
C VAL A 328 9.77 4.10 -22.23
N ASP A 329 8.97 4.60 -21.31
CA ASP A 329 8.42 5.96 -21.34
C ASP A 329 9.11 6.89 -20.33
N PHE A 330 9.92 7.82 -20.83
CA PHE A 330 10.52 8.94 -20.09
C PHE A 330 9.78 10.26 -20.34
N SER A 331 8.55 10.25 -20.85
CA SER A 331 7.86 11.49 -21.19
C SER A 331 7.74 12.44 -19.99
N TYR A 332 7.97 13.73 -20.23
CA TYR A 332 8.00 14.78 -19.20
C TYR A 332 9.01 14.57 -18.05
N ALA A 333 9.96 13.64 -18.17
CA ALA A 333 10.98 13.43 -17.16
C ALA A 333 12.03 14.54 -17.16
N ASN A 334 12.66 14.74 -16.01
CA ASN A 334 13.85 15.59 -15.88
C ASN A 334 15.07 14.69 -15.64
N ILE A 335 15.98 14.66 -16.61
CA ILE A 335 17.08 13.71 -16.73
C ILE A 335 18.41 14.48 -16.72
N ASN A 336 18.90 14.80 -15.52
CA ASN A 336 20.13 15.56 -15.38
C ASN A 336 21.32 14.62 -15.22
N TYR A 337 22.35 14.81 -16.05
CA TYR A 337 23.62 14.08 -15.95
C TYR A 337 23.47 12.55 -15.99
N ALA A 338 22.49 12.04 -16.75
CA ALA A 338 22.35 10.59 -16.90
C ALA A 338 23.33 10.05 -17.95
N ASP A 339 23.75 8.80 -17.77
CA ASP A 339 24.63 8.09 -18.69
C ASP A 339 23.92 6.91 -19.35
N PHE A 340 23.57 7.03 -20.62
CA PHE A 340 23.04 5.97 -21.48
C PHE A 340 24.13 5.37 -22.38
N SER A 341 25.42 5.60 -22.12
CA SER A 341 26.48 5.16 -23.04
C SER A 341 26.42 3.66 -23.33
N SER A 342 26.60 3.32 -24.62
CA SER A 342 26.52 1.94 -25.13
C SER A 342 25.19 1.21 -24.84
N ALA A 343 24.11 1.92 -24.46
CA ALA A 343 22.80 1.31 -24.24
C ALA A 343 22.12 0.95 -25.57
N GLN A 344 21.21 -0.03 -25.51
CA GLN A 344 20.32 -0.40 -26.60
C GLN A 344 18.92 0.16 -26.31
N LEU A 345 18.40 1.00 -27.20
CA LEU A 345 17.11 1.67 -27.03
C LEU A 345 16.17 1.27 -28.18
N LEU A 346 15.04 0.65 -27.86
CA LEU A 346 14.01 0.30 -28.83
C LEU A 346 12.66 0.84 -28.38
N ASN A 347 12.03 1.69 -29.20
CA ASN A 347 10.72 2.26 -28.89
C ASN A 347 10.73 2.99 -27.52
N VAL A 348 11.69 3.90 -27.33
CA VAL A 348 11.85 4.68 -26.09
C VAL A 348 11.33 6.10 -26.31
N ASN A 349 10.52 6.60 -25.36
CA ASN A 349 9.87 7.90 -25.47
C ASN A 349 10.46 8.93 -24.50
N PHE A 350 11.20 9.90 -25.01
CA PHE A 350 11.69 11.09 -24.30
C PHE A 350 10.88 12.36 -24.63
N SER A 351 9.65 12.22 -25.15
CA SER A 351 8.84 13.39 -25.52
C SER A 351 8.64 14.34 -24.34
N PHE A 352 8.85 15.64 -24.57
CA PHE A 352 8.77 16.69 -23.54
C PHE A 352 9.76 16.56 -22.37
N ALA A 353 10.71 15.63 -22.41
CA ALA A 353 11.70 15.49 -21.35
C ALA A 353 12.76 16.62 -21.41
N ILE A 354 13.42 16.83 -20.27
CA ILE A 354 14.54 17.76 -20.11
C ILE A 354 15.79 16.92 -19.84
N LEU A 355 16.79 16.97 -20.72
CA LEU A 355 17.96 16.08 -20.68
C LEU A 355 19.31 16.83 -20.73
N PRO A 356 19.56 17.88 -19.93
CA PRO A 356 20.80 18.63 -20.03
C PRO A 356 21.99 17.73 -19.71
N SER A 357 23.05 17.83 -20.53
CA SER A 357 24.33 17.14 -20.30
C SER A 357 24.20 15.62 -20.13
N THR A 358 23.21 15.00 -20.77
CA THR A 358 23.04 13.53 -20.80
C THR A 358 23.97 12.91 -21.84
N ASN A 359 24.49 11.72 -21.56
CA ASN A 359 25.36 10.98 -22.47
C ASN A 359 24.62 9.83 -23.15
N PHE A 360 24.54 9.83 -24.47
CA PHE A 360 24.04 8.75 -25.34
C PHE A 360 25.15 8.19 -26.24
N GLY A 361 26.43 8.41 -25.88
CA GLY A 361 27.57 8.00 -26.71
C GLY A 361 27.58 6.48 -26.99
N GLY A 362 27.76 6.11 -28.27
CA GLY A 362 27.81 4.71 -28.71
C GLY A 362 26.49 3.94 -28.55
N THR A 363 25.37 4.62 -28.30
CA THR A 363 24.07 3.95 -28.18
C THR A 363 23.60 3.34 -29.50
N ALA A 364 22.88 2.22 -29.42
CA ALA A 364 22.13 1.66 -30.54
C ALA A 364 20.64 1.92 -30.30
N ALA A 365 20.10 2.94 -30.96
CA ALA A 365 18.74 3.42 -30.78
C ALA A 365 17.91 3.26 -32.06
N SER A 366 16.68 2.78 -31.91
CA SER A 366 15.71 2.65 -32.99
C SER A 366 14.32 3.05 -32.52
N TYR A 367 13.62 3.86 -33.31
CA TYR A 367 12.28 4.37 -32.99
C TYR A 367 12.24 5.15 -31.66
N VAL A 368 13.24 6.01 -31.42
CA VAL A 368 13.28 6.83 -30.19
C VAL A 368 12.66 8.20 -30.44
N GLU A 369 11.79 8.64 -29.53
CA GLU A 369 11.03 9.89 -29.64
C GLU A 369 11.57 10.97 -28.71
N PHE A 370 12.20 12.00 -29.25
CA PHE A 370 12.62 13.23 -28.56
C PHE A 370 11.71 14.42 -28.87
N ARG A 371 10.46 14.17 -29.26
CA ARG A 371 9.52 15.22 -29.67
C ARG A 371 9.35 16.28 -28.58
N ARG A 372 9.63 17.54 -28.91
CA ARG A 372 9.57 18.69 -27.98
C ARG A 372 10.44 18.53 -26.73
N ALA A 373 11.45 17.66 -26.75
CA ALA A 373 12.42 17.51 -25.67
C ALA A 373 13.43 18.67 -25.66
N THR A 374 14.03 18.92 -24.49
CA THR A 374 15.15 19.85 -24.32
C THR A 374 16.43 19.06 -24.10
N CYS A 375 17.26 18.96 -25.12
CA CYS A 375 18.50 18.18 -25.16
C CYS A 375 19.72 19.11 -25.36
N ILE A 376 19.86 20.11 -24.49
CA ILE A 376 20.96 21.07 -24.59
C ILE A 376 22.27 20.40 -24.16
N ALA A 377 23.31 20.51 -25.00
CA ALA A 377 24.64 19.94 -24.77
C ALA A 377 24.64 18.42 -24.50
N VAL A 378 23.71 17.70 -25.12
CA VAL A 378 23.65 16.23 -25.06
C VAL A 378 24.69 15.61 -25.98
N LEU A 379 25.30 14.51 -25.54
CA LEU A 379 26.32 13.77 -26.29
C LEU A 379 25.69 12.58 -27.00
N PHE A 380 25.63 12.59 -28.32
CA PHE A 380 25.22 11.48 -29.20
C PHE A 380 26.39 10.93 -30.02
N SER A 381 27.64 11.16 -29.57
CA SER A 381 28.84 10.73 -30.31
C SER A 381 28.83 9.23 -30.60
N SER A 382 29.04 8.85 -31.85
CA SER A 382 29.00 7.47 -32.36
C SER A 382 27.67 6.72 -32.12
N ALA A 383 26.59 7.44 -31.81
CA ALA A 383 25.27 6.82 -31.63
C ALA A 383 24.65 6.42 -32.98
N ILE A 384 23.87 5.33 -32.98
CA ILE A 384 23.00 4.93 -34.09
C ILE A 384 21.58 5.32 -33.69
N LEU A 385 20.92 6.20 -34.44
CA LEU A 385 19.60 6.76 -34.09
C LEU A 385 18.55 6.47 -35.17
N SER A 386 18.53 5.26 -35.73
CA SER A 386 17.65 4.91 -36.86
C SER A 386 16.16 5.16 -36.56
N GLU A 387 15.43 5.72 -37.52
CA GLU A 387 13.97 5.94 -37.41
C GLU A 387 13.55 6.79 -36.18
N SER A 388 14.47 7.60 -35.63
CA SER A 388 14.21 8.40 -34.44
C SER A 388 13.68 9.80 -34.78
N SER A 389 12.99 10.44 -33.85
CA SER A 389 12.29 11.71 -34.08
C SER A 389 12.73 12.77 -33.07
N PHE A 390 13.28 13.88 -33.57
CA PHE A 390 13.65 15.08 -32.83
C PHE A 390 12.70 16.25 -33.14
N ARG A 391 11.47 15.97 -33.60
CA ARG A 391 10.54 17.01 -34.06
C ARG A 391 10.29 18.05 -32.97
N HIS A 392 10.43 19.33 -33.32
CA HIS A 392 10.24 20.47 -32.42
C HIS A 392 11.10 20.45 -31.15
N SER A 393 12.19 19.67 -31.12
CA SER A 393 13.08 19.59 -29.97
C SER A 393 14.07 20.77 -29.94
N ASN A 394 14.64 21.01 -28.77
CA ASN A 394 15.75 21.93 -28.59
C ASN A 394 17.04 21.14 -28.36
N ILE A 395 17.86 20.97 -29.40
CA ILE A 395 19.12 20.20 -29.36
C ILE A 395 20.34 21.10 -29.62
N LYS A 396 20.29 22.33 -29.11
CA LYS A 396 21.41 23.29 -29.15
C LYS A 396 22.65 22.67 -28.51
N HIS A 397 23.81 22.93 -29.11
CA HIS A 397 25.11 22.47 -28.60
C HIS A 397 25.27 20.94 -28.46
N ALA A 398 24.33 20.15 -28.98
CA ALA A 398 24.47 18.69 -28.95
C ALA A 398 25.61 18.24 -29.87
N SER A 399 26.30 17.15 -29.49
CA SER A 399 27.30 16.51 -30.35
C SER A 399 26.73 15.25 -30.98
N PHE A 400 26.79 15.16 -32.30
CA PHE A 400 26.49 13.99 -33.12
C PHE A 400 27.75 13.50 -33.84
N GLU A 401 28.93 13.72 -33.27
CA GLU A 401 30.20 13.32 -33.85
C GLU A 401 30.20 11.83 -34.22
N ASP A 402 30.51 11.48 -35.47
CA ASP A 402 30.51 10.09 -35.98
C ASP A 402 29.18 9.32 -35.80
N ALA A 403 28.05 10.02 -35.58
CA ALA A 403 26.75 9.39 -35.38
C ALA A 403 26.12 8.91 -36.70
N LYS A 404 25.29 7.88 -36.63
CA LYS A 404 24.51 7.34 -37.75
C LYS A 404 23.04 7.73 -37.63
N LEU A 405 22.62 8.61 -38.52
CA LEU A 405 21.31 9.28 -38.52
C LEU A 405 20.51 8.84 -39.77
N ASN A 406 20.03 7.60 -39.75
CA ASN A 406 19.26 7.02 -40.85
C ASN A 406 17.76 7.21 -40.61
N ASN A 407 17.08 7.87 -41.53
CA ASN A 407 15.64 8.18 -41.46
C ASN A 407 15.25 8.91 -40.16
N VAL A 408 16.02 9.93 -39.76
CA VAL A 408 15.79 10.72 -38.55
C VAL A 408 14.98 11.97 -38.88
N ASP A 409 13.96 12.27 -38.06
CA ASP A 409 13.10 13.44 -38.26
C ASP A 409 13.49 14.62 -37.37
N PHE A 410 14.17 15.61 -37.93
CA PHE A 410 14.53 16.88 -37.28
C PHE A 410 13.56 18.03 -37.58
N PHE A 411 12.33 17.75 -38.03
CA PHE A 411 11.38 18.80 -38.40
C PHE A 411 11.18 19.85 -37.30
N ARG A 412 11.53 21.11 -37.61
CA ARG A 412 11.49 22.24 -36.66
C ARG A 412 12.32 22.05 -35.38
N ALA A 413 13.35 21.19 -35.42
CA ALA A 413 14.31 21.08 -34.33
C ALA A 413 15.25 22.30 -34.32
N ASN A 414 15.72 22.67 -33.13
CA ASN A 414 16.72 23.71 -32.94
C ASN A 414 18.12 23.10 -32.92
N LEU A 415 18.88 23.30 -34.00
CA LEU A 415 20.21 22.74 -34.24
C LEU A 415 21.33 23.76 -34.01
N TYR A 416 21.04 24.92 -33.42
CA TYR A 416 22.03 25.98 -33.29
C TYR A 416 23.28 25.50 -32.52
N LYS A 417 24.44 25.58 -33.19
CA LYS A 417 25.75 25.09 -32.70
C LYS A 417 25.80 23.59 -32.36
N ALA A 418 24.90 22.77 -32.90
CA ALA A 418 25.08 21.33 -32.85
C ALA A 418 26.25 20.91 -33.75
N ASP A 419 27.03 19.92 -33.29
CA ASP A 419 28.16 19.36 -34.04
C ASP A 419 27.74 18.08 -34.75
N PHE A 420 27.96 18.01 -36.06
CA PHE A 420 27.67 16.84 -36.91
C PHE A 420 28.94 16.33 -37.61
N SER A 421 30.12 16.65 -37.08
CA SER A 421 31.40 16.23 -37.66
C SER A 421 31.47 14.71 -37.79
N GLY A 422 31.73 14.21 -39.00
CA GLY A 422 31.78 12.76 -39.26
C GLY A 422 30.42 12.03 -39.25
N ALA A 423 29.31 12.71 -38.99
CA ALA A 423 27.99 12.08 -38.95
C ALA A 423 27.54 11.58 -40.34
N GLU A 424 26.99 10.37 -40.37
CA GLU A 424 26.32 9.77 -41.54
C GLU A 424 24.83 10.14 -41.48
N ILE A 425 24.35 10.97 -42.42
CA ILE A 425 22.94 11.42 -42.47
C ILE A 425 22.30 10.90 -43.76
N GLU A 426 21.50 9.84 -43.64
CA GLU A 426 20.79 9.21 -44.77
C GLU A 426 19.28 9.31 -44.57
N ASP A 427 18.55 9.66 -45.64
CA ASP A 427 17.07 9.76 -45.67
C ASP A 427 16.42 10.56 -44.53
N SER A 428 17.18 11.45 -43.89
CA SER A 428 16.71 12.23 -42.73
C SER A 428 16.01 13.52 -43.13
N ASN A 429 14.97 13.89 -42.37
CA ASN A 429 14.19 15.10 -42.59
C ASN A 429 14.75 16.29 -41.81
N LEU A 430 15.40 17.23 -42.50
CA LEU A 430 15.91 18.49 -41.94
C LEU A 430 15.00 19.70 -42.23
N GLN A 431 13.77 19.49 -42.72
CA GLN A 431 12.89 20.57 -43.11
C GLN A 431 12.57 21.51 -41.94
N SER A 432 12.78 22.81 -42.15
CA SER A 432 12.55 23.86 -41.16
C SER A 432 13.35 23.70 -39.85
N ALA A 433 14.41 22.89 -39.85
CA ALA A 433 15.36 22.87 -38.75
C ALA A 433 16.09 24.23 -38.67
N LEU A 434 16.23 24.74 -37.46
CA LEU A 434 16.79 26.08 -37.21
C LEU A 434 18.26 25.96 -36.81
N SER A 435 19.17 26.43 -37.67
CA SER A 435 20.62 26.38 -37.43
C SER A 435 21.26 27.75 -37.13
N THR A 436 20.49 28.83 -37.19
CA THR A 436 20.97 30.22 -37.00
C THR A 436 20.62 30.76 -35.62
N GLN A 437 21.26 31.86 -35.24
CA GLN A 437 21.05 32.53 -33.95
C GLN A 437 19.60 33.03 -33.74
N ASP A 438 18.81 33.18 -34.82
CA ASP A 438 17.36 33.47 -34.73
C ASP A 438 16.56 32.38 -34.01
N ALA A 439 17.13 31.19 -33.87
CA ALA A 439 16.60 30.10 -33.05
C ALA A 439 16.62 30.40 -31.53
N LEU A 440 17.12 31.56 -31.10
CA LEU A 440 17.08 32.05 -29.72
C LEU A 440 15.75 32.72 -29.35
N LYS A 441 14.91 33.12 -30.32
CA LYS A 441 13.68 33.89 -30.05
C LYS A 441 12.52 33.04 -29.51
N ASP A 442 12.53 31.74 -29.75
CA ASP A 442 11.51 30.81 -29.26
C ASP A 442 11.82 30.20 -27.87
N ASP A 443 12.94 30.60 -27.23
CA ASP A 443 13.36 30.14 -25.88
C ASP A 443 12.35 30.49 -24.76
N GLU A 444 11.38 31.38 -25.01
CA GLU A 444 10.34 31.72 -24.02
C GLU A 444 9.28 30.61 -23.80
N THR A 445 9.35 29.50 -24.54
CA THR A 445 8.47 28.33 -24.31
C THR A 445 9.15 27.15 -23.60
N VAL A 446 10.39 27.32 -23.12
CA VAL A 446 10.93 26.45 -22.08
C VAL A 446 10.01 26.62 -20.88
N PHE A 447 9.25 25.57 -20.52
CA PHE A 447 8.54 25.48 -19.26
C PHE A 447 9.57 25.64 -18.14
N HIS A 448 9.83 26.90 -17.80
CA HIS A 448 10.56 27.32 -16.62
C HIS A 448 9.62 27.05 -15.46
N ASP A 449 9.48 25.78 -15.08
CA ASP A 449 9.29 25.52 -13.66
C ASP A 449 10.61 25.91 -12.99
N ARG A 450 10.76 27.22 -12.69
CA ARG A 450 11.93 27.82 -12.02
C ARG A 450 12.20 27.21 -10.64
N ASN A 451 11.39 26.24 -10.22
CA ASN A 451 11.59 25.45 -9.01
C ASN A 451 12.46 24.19 -9.21
N LEU A 452 12.94 23.88 -10.42
CA LEU A 452 13.73 22.65 -10.67
C LEU A 452 15.20 22.89 -11.05
N LEU A 453 15.59 24.13 -11.35
CA LEU A 453 16.97 24.50 -11.73
C LEU A 453 17.75 25.19 -10.61
N ASN A 454 17.12 25.43 -9.44
CA ASN A 454 17.75 26.10 -8.29
C ASN A 454 18.10 25.16 -7.12
N ASP A 455 18.00 23.84 -7.29
CA ASP A 455 18.38 22.85 -6.26
C ASP A 455 19.86 22.40 -6.38
N ASP A 456 20.75 23.30 -6.80
CA ASP A 456 22.21 23.15 -6.60
C ASP A 456 22.61 23.33 -5.12
N GLN A 457 21.64 23.37 -4.20
CA GLN A 457 21.86 23.03 -2.80
C GLN A 457 21.64 21.54 -2.60
N TYR A 458 22.73 20.85 -2.27
CA TYR A 458 22.84 19.50 -1.75
C TYR A 458 21.98 19.25 -0.49
N ASP A 459 20.66 19.43 -0.57
CA ASP A 459 19.71 18.91 0.40
C ASP A 459 19.27 17.54 -0.09
N CYS A 460 20.21 16.59 0.02
CA CYS A 460 19.85 15.33 0.64
C CYS A 460 19.24 15.68 2.01
N ASN A 461 17.96 16.04 2.03
CA ASN A 461 17.12 15.86 3.20
C ASN A 461 17.07 14.35 3.43
N ILE A 462 18.17 13.84 3.99
CA ILE A 462 18.14 12.74 4.92
C ILE A 462 17.05 13.17 5.89
N SER A 463 15.86 12.61 5.74
CA SER A 463 14.85 12.54 6.78
C SER A 463 15.45 11.71 7.93
N LEU A 464 16.46 12.26 8.60
CA LEU A 464 16.67 12.02 10.01
C LEU A 464 15.52 12.73 10.68
N ASP A 465 14.54 11.92 11.09
CA ASP A 465 13.52 12.22 12.09
C ASP A 465 13.07 13.66 12.23
N ASN A 466 11.81 13.92 11.85
CA ASN A 466 10.81 14.48 12.75
C ASN A 466 9.51 14.83 11.99
N SER A 467 8.82 13.84 11.44
CA SER A 467 7.38 13.97 11.20
C SER A 467 6.65 13.90 12.54
N TRP A 468 6.58 15.01 13.28
CA TRP A 468 5.61 15.12 14.37
C TRP A 468 4.25 15.35 13.73
N ILE A 469 3.54 14.24 13.50
CA ILE A 469 2.09 14.29 13.36
C ILE A 469 1.59 14.96 14.64
N LEU A 470 1.01 16.16 14.53
CA LEU A 470 0.23 16.74 15.61
C LEU A 470 -1.02 15.87 15.76
N GLN A 471 -0.90 14.73 16.46
CA GLN A 471 -2.05 14.08 17.05
C GLN A 471 -2.56 15.06 18.10
N THR A 472 -3.57 15.84 17.74
CA THR A 472 -4.45 16.40 18.75
C THR A 472 -5.06 15.19 19.46
N GLY A 473 -4.51 14.85 20.63
CA GLY A 473 -5.11 13.85 21.49
C GLY A 473 -6.59 14.17 21.66
N ASN A 474 -7.43 13.14 21.57
CA ASN A 474 -8.86 13.24 21.82
C ASN A 474 -9.10 14.08 23.08
N VAL A 475 -9.55 15.32 22.91
CA VAL A 475 -10.14 16.08 24.00
C VAL A 475 -11.58 15.60 24.11
N THR A 476 -11.78 14.48 24.80
CA THR A 476 -13.10 14.16 25.34
C THR A 476 -13.35 15.10 26.51
N LYS A 477 -13.84 16.30 26.21
CA LYS A 477 -14.44 17.16 27.22
C LYS A 477 -15.74 17.72 26.65
N ARG A 478 -16.87 17.14 27.09
CA ARG A 478 -18.20 17.76 26.95
C ARG A 478 -18.11 19.11 27.65
N MET A 479 -18.11 20.20 26.88
CA MET A 479 -18.34 21.54 27.41
C MET A 479 -19.61 22.10 26.80
N SER A 480 -20.59 22.30 27.67
CA SER A 480 -21.77 23.11 27.43
C SER A 480 -21.38 24.59 27.39
N ASN A 481 -21.95 25.30 26.43
CA ASN A 481 -21.98 26.76 26.25
C ASN A 481 -20.84 27.45 25.47
N LYS A 482 -21.31 28.26 24.51
CA LYS A 482 -20.60 29.18 23.62
C LYS A 482 -19.51 29.95 24.37
N SER A 483 -18.25 29.65 24.08
CA SER A 483 -17.12 30.51 24.46
C SER A 483 -16.06 30.48 23.34
N ASN A 484 -15.65 31.66 22.89
CA ASN A 484 -14.60 31.85 21.89
C ASN A 484 -13.25 31.44 22.49
N ILE A 485 -12.56 30.48 21.87
CA ILE A 485 -11.19 30.12 22.22
C ILE A 485 -10.24 30.93 21.31
N SER A 486 -9.39 31.77 21.90
CA SER A 486 -8.24 32.36 21.21
C SER A 486 -6.96 31.63 21.60
N CYS A 487 -6.28 30.98 20.66
CA CYS A 487 -4.95 30.44 20.86
C CYS A 487 -3.91 31.39 20.28
N GLN A 488 -2.96 31.86 21.08
CA GLN A 488 -1.79 32.60 20.61
C GLN A 488 -0.60 31.65 20.43
N PHE A 489 0.10 31.79 19.31
CA PHE A 489 1.36 31.11 19.03
C PHE A 489 2.45 32.15 18.86
N THR A 490 3.60 31.94 19.51
CA THR A 490 4.79 32.78 19.35
C THR A 490 5.86 31.96 18.67
N LEU A 491 6.23 32.32 17.44
CA LEU A 491 7.39 31.76 16.75
C LEU A 491 8.64 32.59 17.09
N GLN A 492 9.73 31.93 17.47
CA GLN A 492 11.04 32.56 17.64
C GLN A 492 11.94 32.11 16.49
N LEU A 493 12.45 33.05 15.71
CA LEU A 493 13.38 32.81 14.61
C LEU A 493 14.78 33.27 15.03
N HIS A 494 15.79 32.40 14.87
CA HIS A 494 17.20 32.76 15.03
C HIS A 494 17.92 32.62 13.70
N ASN A 495 18.65 33.67 13.32
CA ASN A 495 19.56 33.68 12.19
C ASN A 495 20.97 33.95 12.73
N GLU A 496 22.00 33.24 12.24
CA GLU A 496 23.38 33.32 12.74
C GLU A 496 24.07 34.67 12.48
N ARG A 497 23.40 35.63 11.82
CA ARG A 497 23.96 36.98 11.59
C ARG A 497 23.07 38.17 11.97
N ALA A 498 21.82 37.98 12.40
CA ALA A 498 21.01 39.06 13.00
C ALA A 498 19.71 38.51 13.61
N THR A 499 19.38 38.92 14.84
CA THR A 499 18.07 38.69 15.44
C THR A 499 17.05 39.70 14.91
N MET A 500 16.07 39.25 14.14
CA MET A 500 14.85 40.02 13.85
C MET A 500 13.66 39.32 14.50
N LEU A 501 13.00 39.98 15.47
CA LEU A 501 11.78 39.50 16.12
C LEU A 501 10.57 40.00 15.32
N GLN A 502 9.93 39.13 14.55
CA GLN A 502 8.58 39.40 14.04
C GLN A 502 7.53 38.61 14.82
N ARG A 503 6.56 39.32 15.39
CA ARG A 503 5.36 38.73 16.01
C ARG A 503 4.27 38.60 14.95
N ILE A 504 3.85 37.38 14.64
CA ILE A 504 2.69 37.12 13.79
C ILE A 504 1.51 36.79 14.72
N ASN A 505 0.50 37.67 14.76
CA ASN A 505 -0.75 37.44 15.49
C ASN A 505 -1.74 36.75 14.55
N LEU A 506 -2.12 35.51 14.84
CA LEU A 506 -3.19 34.80 14.13
C LEU A 506 -4.46 34.85 14.97
N SER A 507 -5.47 35.63 14.56
CA SER A 507 -6.80 35.63 15.16
C SER A 507 -7.81 35.07 14.17
N ASN A 508 -8.28 33.83 14.39
CA ASN A 508 -9.44 33.31 13.67
C ASN A 508 -10.62 33.19 14.64
N LYS A 509 -11.80 33.69 14.24
CA LYS A 509 -13.09 33.41 14.87
C LYS A 509 -13.66 32.12 14.28
N TRP A 510 -14.05 31.16 15.11
CA TRP A 510 -14.61 29.89 14.66
C TRP A 510 -16.06 29.81 15.12
N ASP A 511 -17.00 29.62 14.18
CA ASP A 511 -18.42 29.41 14.48
C ASP A 511 -18.71 27.90 14.64
N SER A 512 -19.54 27.57 15.62
CA SER A 512 -19.72 26.21 16.16
C SER A 512 -20.56 25.25 15.30
N SER A 513 -20.95 25.65 14.09
CA SER A 513 -21.88 24.90 13.24
C SER A 513 -21.25 24.05 12.13
N THR A 514 -19.92 24.05 11.98
CA THR A 514 -19.20 23.27 10.94
C THR A 514 -18.05 22.46 11.51
N TRP A 515 -18.37 21.35 12.20
CA TRP A 515 -17.40 20.31 12.54
C TRP A 515 -17.88 18.98 11.96
N PRO A 516 -17.29 18.53 10.84
CA PRO A 516 -16.27 17.48 10.96
C PRO A 516 -15.08 17.65 10.00
N ASN A 517 -13.87 17.30 10.46
CA ASN A 517 -12.69 16.95 9.67
C ASN A 517 -12.07 18.01 8.74
N SER A 518 -11.81 19.23 9.20
CA SER A 518 -10.94 20.16 8.48
C SER A 518 -9.51 20.18 9.06
N ARG A 519 -8.57 19.55 8.34
CA ARG A 519 -7.13 19.78 8.51
C ARG A 519 -6.84 21.24 8.12
N ALA A 520 -6.40 22.07 9.06
CA ALA A 520 -5.88 23.39 8.71
C ALA A 520 -4.45 23.25 8.18
N VAL A 521 -4.26 23.47 6.88
CA VAL A 521 -2.93 23.57 6.25
C VAL A 521 -2.49 25.02 6.34
N LEU A 522 -1.50 25.31 7.17
CA LEU A 522 -0.82 26.61 7.20
C LEU A 522 0.07 26.72 5.95
N ARG A 523 -0.24 27.63 5.03
CA ARG A 523 0.70 28.05 3.97
C ARG A 523 1.26 29.42 4.33
N ALA A 524 2.54 29.50 4.61
CA ALA A 524 3.28 30.75 4.59
C ALA A 524 3.87 30.91 3.18
N ASN A 525 3.46 31.93 2.44
CA ASN A 525 4.17 32.35 1.23
C ASN A 525 5.33 33.23 1.66
N MET A 526 6.56 32.80 1.37
CA MET A 526 7.76 33.62 1.53
C MET A 526 8.47 33.68 0.18
N SER A 527 8.65 34.89 -0.32
CA SER A 527 9.51 35.20 -1.46
C SER A 527 10.98 35.12 -1.03
N ASP A 528 11.79 34.49 -1.87
CA ASP A 528 13.26 34.50 -1.91
C ASP A 528 14.01 33.78 -0.76
N GLY A 529 14.57 32.61 -1.10
CA GLY A 529 15.94 32.20 -0.74
C GLY A 529 16.37 32.15 0.73
N VAL A 530 15.53 31.67 1.66
CA VAL A 530 15.92 31.49 3.08
C VAL A 530 15.55 30.10 3.61
N SER A 531 16.54 29.30 4.00
CA SER A 531 16.36 28.04 4.75
C SER A 531 16.17 28.29 6.25
N MET A 532 15.20 27.65 6.92
CA MET A 532 14.96 27.77 8.36
C MET A 532 15.13 26.44 9.12
N ARG A 533 15.75 26.47 10.31
CA ARG A 533 15.67 25.40 11.32
C ARG A 533 14.72 25.78 12.45
N LEU A 534 13.67 24.99 12.66
CA LEU A 534 12.71 25.14 13.76
C LEU A 534 13.28 24.51 15.05
N LYS A 535 13.67 25.33 16.03
CA LYS A 535 14.09 24.85 17.36
C LYS A 535 12.97 25.09 18.40
N GLY A 536 11.99 24.17 18.42
CA GLY A 536 11.05 23.98 19.53
C GLY A 536 9.85 24.96 19.61
N ILE A 537 8.71 24.43 20.04
CA ILE A 537 7.49 25.19 20.38
C ILE A 537 7.38 25.25 21.91
N LYS A 538 7.45 26.44 22.50
CA LYS A 538 7.05 26.64 23.91
C LYS A 538 5.55 26.89 23.98
N ARG A 539 4.81 25.99 24.63
CA ARG A 539 3.40 26.18 25.00
C ARG A 539 3.33 27.07 26.25
N ASN A 540 2.75 28.26 26.12
CA ASN A 540 2.23 29.02 27.27
C ASN A 540 0.71 29.11 27.13
N CYS A 541 -0.01 28.26 27.84
CA CYS A 541 -1.46 28.41 28.02
C CYS A 541 -1.70 29.16 29.33
N SER A 542 -1.96 30.46 29.28
CA SER A 542 -2.45 31.22 30.43
C SER A 542 -3.98 31.31 30.36
N ALA A 543 -4.68 30.61 31.25
CA ALA A 543 -6.08 30.89 31.53
C ALA A 543 -6.15 32.04 32.55
N SER A 544 -6.61 33.21 32.14
CA SER A 544 -6.94 34.29 33.09
C SER A 544 -8.45 34.25 33.35
N ALA A 545 -8.85 33.54 34.39
CA ALA A 545 -10.10 33.79 35.09
C ALA A 545 -9.78 34.72 36.27
N LYS A 546 -10.01 36.02 36.10
CA LYS A 546 -10.21 36.99 37.19
C LYS A 546 -11.71 37.28 37.17
N GLU A 547 -12.47 37.32 38.26
CA GLU A 547 -12.16 37.55 39.67
C GLU A 547 -13.46 37.29 40.47
N ILE A 548 -13.31 36.88 41.74
CA ILE A 548 -14.15 37.20 42.90
C ILE A 548 -15.46 36.41 43.14
N LEU A 549 -15.41 35.67 44.26
CA LEU A 549 -16.43 34.99 45.10
C LEU A 549 -17.14 33.75 44.53
#